data_AF-A0AAJ7SIM1-F1
#
_entry.id   AF-A0AAJ7SIM1-F1
#
_cell.length_a   1.000
_cell.length_b   1.000
_cell.length_c   1.000
_cell.angle_alpha   90.00
_cell.angle_beta   90.00
_cell.angle_gamma   90.00
#
_symmetry.space_group_name_H-M   'P 1'
#
loop_
_entity.id
_entity.type
_entity.pdbx_description
1 polymer ?
#
loop_
_entity_poly.entity_id
_entity_poly.type
_entity_poly.pdbx_seq_one_letter_code
_entity_poly.pdbx_strand_id
1 'polypeptide(L)'
;MMMMMVVMVMMMMQVACETDFVSRSDVFQHLVELTVGAVTAHGDSCPQCHTYTRLDLSGEEILRLSSPNSKSSLGEVLALTIGRLGERVVIQRGCWLGVPAGTLIASYVHGAPPTPPTPPTPPTPPPPTPTPPTPPSTPPTTSPTPPPPHAGPGAVTLLGKFAALVVLRPQPLEVSRGGVEEAVEAVEAVEAVEAVEEVGRRLAQHVVGMAPLSLGARRAAAVVEREGGGGGGGGGGGGDGDGGAETELMSQPYLLDPAISVEQKLHNTGVEIIDFVRYESGETLTSSQSP
;
A
#
# COMPACT_ATOMS: atom_id res chain seq x y z
N MET A 1 -8.62 4.46 32.53
CA MET A 1 -8.30 3.33 31.64
C MET A 1 -8.24 3.87 30.23
N MET A 2 -7.08 3.82 29.58
CA MET A 2 -6.95 4.11 28.15
C MET A 2 -7.00 2.78 27.42
N MET A 3 -8.01 2.56 26.57
CA MET A 3 -8.04 1.41 25.67
C MET A 3 -7.15 1.75 24.48
N MET A 4 -6.04 1.03 24.30
CA MET A 4 -5.23 1.09 23.07
C MET A 4 -5.95 0.26 22.01
N MET A 5 -6.55 0.92 21.03
CA MET A 5 -7.01 0.26 19.80
C MET A 5 -5.81 0.18 18.85
N VAL A 6 -5.43 -1.03 18.47
CA VAL A 6 -4.43 -1.25 17.42
C VAL A 6 -5.18 -1.24 16.09
N VAL A 7 -5.00 -0.16 15.33
CA VAL A 7 -5.50 -0.03 13.96
C VAL A 7 -4.29 -0.14 13.04
N MET A 8 -4.33 -1.07 12.10
CA MET A 8 -3.34 -1.09 11.02
C MET A 8 -3.82 -0.17 9.91
N VAL A 9 -2.91 0.65 9.38
CA VAL A 9 -3.24 1.66 8.36
C VAL A 9 -2.37 1.46 7.13
N MET A 10 -2.93 1.69 5.95
CA MET A 10 -2.19 1.69 4.69
C MET A 10 -2.68 2.82 3.79
N MET A 11 -1.74 3.45 3.10
CA MET A 11 -2.03 4.51 2.14
C MET A 11 -1.53 4.12 0.76
N MET A 12 -2.38 4.32 -0.25
CA MET A 12 -1.98 4.29 -1.66
C MET A 12 -2.22 5.68 -2.24
N MET A 13 -1.30 6.18 -3.05
CA MET A 13 -1.50 7.44 -3.77
C MET A 13 -0.91 7.40 -5.16
N GLN A 14 -1.48 8.22 -6.03
CA GLN A 14 -1.06 8.40 -7.41
C GLN A 14 -0.43 9.79 -7.54
N VAL A 15 0.85 9.81 -7.86
CA VAL A 15 1.63 11.04 -8.08
C VAL A 15 2.23 10.98 -9.47
N ALA A 16 1.92 11.97 -10.31
CA ALA A 16 2.48 12.10 -11.64
C ALA A 16 3.71 13.02 -11.58
N CYS A 17 4.81 12.55 -12.15
CA CYS A 17 6.04 13.33 -12.35
C CYS A 17 6.35 13.36 -13.84
N GLU A 18 7.06 14.39 -14.28
CA GLU A 18 7.49 14.52 -15.67
C GLU A 18 8.50 13.44 -16.07
N THR A 19 9.43 13.10 -15.18
CA THR A 19 10.40 12.01 -15.36
C THR A 19 10.35 10.99 -14.23
N ASP A 20 10.85 9.78 -14.50
CA ASP A 20 10.98 8.70 -13.52
C ASP A 20 12.15 8.93 -12.54
N PHE A 21 13.12 9.78 -12.89
CA PHE A 21 14.22 10.18 -12.00
C PHE A 21 13.74 10.90 -10.75
N VAL A 22 12.69 11.74 -10.87
CA VAL A 22 12.12 12.48 -9.74
C VAL A 22 11.63 11.56 -8.64
N SER A 23 10.95 10.46 -9.00
CA SER A 23 10.35 9.53 -8.02
C SER A 23 11.36 8.87 -7.08
N ARG A 24 12.65 8.94 -7.40
CA ARG A 24 13.76 8.37 -6.62
C ARG A 24 14.54 9.39 -5.82
N SER A 25 14.29 10.68 -6.04
CA SER A 25 15.00 11.75 -5.35
C SER A 25 14.57 11.84 -3.88
N ASP A 26 15.51 12.17 -2.99
CA ASP A 26 15.20 12.39 -1.57
C ASP A 26 14.17 13.52 -1.39
N VAL A 27 14.18 14.51 -2.28
CA VAL A 27 13.24 15.63 -2.28
C VAL A 27 11.80 15.13 -2.53
N PHE A 28 11.62 14.23 -3.50
CA PHE A 28 10.33 13.61 -3.75
C PHE A 28 9.89 12.68 -2.62
N GLN A 29 10.80 11.82 -2.13
CA GLN A 29 10.51 10.91 -1.02
C GLN A 29 10.08 11.66 0.24
N HIS A 30 10.68 12.83 0.51
CA HIS A 30 10.26 13.68 1.62
C HIS A 30 8.86 14.28 1.44
N LEU A 31 8.48 14.69 0.21
CA LEU A 31 7.10 15.11 -0.08
C LEU A 31 6.11 13.96 0.19
N VAL A 32 6.46 12.73 -0.22
CA VAL A 32 5.64 11.53 0.02
C VAL A 32 5.48 11.30 1.51
N GLU A 33 6.55 11.32 2.29
CA GLU A 33 6.54 11.12 3.74
C GLU A 33 5.64 12.13 4.46
N LEU A 34 5.76 13.42 4.12
CA LEU A 34 4.92 14.48 4.69
C LEU A 34 3.45 14.29 4.31
N THR A 35 3.18 13.84 3.09
CA THR A 35 1.83 13.56 2.60
C THR A 35 1.20 12.39 3.37
N VAL A 36 1.94 11.29 3.54
CA VAL A 36 1.51 10.12 4.33
C VAL A 36 1.21 10.52 5.77
N GLY A 37 2.08 11.31 6.40
CA GLY A 37 1.87 11.77 7.78
C GLY A 37 0.61 12.63 7.94
N ALA A 38 0.37 13.56 7.01
CA ALA A 38 -0.82 14.42 7.04
C ALA A 38 -2.12 13.65 6.81
N VAL A 39 -2.13 12.74 5.83
CA VAL A 39 -3.31 11.90 5.52
C VAL A 39 -3.59 10.92 6.65
N THR A 40 -2.57 10.33 7.26
CA THR A 40 -2.74 9.44 8.43
C THR A 40 -3.36 10.20 9.60
N ALA A 41 -2.83 11.38 9.93
CA ALA A 41 -3.41 12.20 11.00
C ALA A 41 -4.86 12.63 10.70
N HIS A 42 -5.18 12.87 9.43
CA HIS A 42 -6.54 13.16 9.00
C HIS A 42 -7.46 11.93 9.15
N GLY A 43 -7.01 10.75 8.73
CA GLY A 43 -7.74 9.48 8.89
C GLY A 43 -8.00 9.14 10.36
N ASP A 44 -7.00 9.32 11.23
CA ASP A 44 -7.11 9.07 12.67
C ASP A 44 -8.06 10.03 13.37
N SER A 45 -8.30 11.22 12.81
CA SER A 45 -9.28 12.18 13.32
C SER A 45 -10.74 11.77 13.05
N CYS A 46 -10.95 10.77 12.17
CA CYS A 46 -12.26 10.19 11.92
C CYS A 46 -12.64 9.27 13.10
N PRO A 47 -13.89 9.25 13.59
CA PRO A 47 -14.30 8.38 14.69
C PRO A 47 -13.94 6.92 14.39
N GLN A 48 -12.97 6.38 15.13
CA GLN A 48 -12.48 5.02 14.96
C GLN A 48 -13.63 4.04 15.20
N CYS A 49 -14.18 3.52 14.11
CA CYS A 49 -15.13 2.43 14.14
C CYS A 49 -14.35 1.12 14.28
N HIS A 50 -14.93 0.14 14.97
CA HIS A 50 -14.29 -1.17 15.20
C HIS A 50 -14.32 -2.03 13.93
N THR A 51 -14.35 -1.38 12.77
CA THR A 51 -14.63 -1.90 11.45
C THR A 51 -13.65 -1.31 10.45
N TYR A 52 -13.55 -1.95 9.29
CA TYR A 52 -12.83 -1.41 8.15
C TYR A 52 -13.30 0.02 7.83
N THR A 53 -12.35 0.93 7.62
CA THR A 53 -12.58 2.32 7.19
C THR A 53 -11.76 2.59 5.93
N ARG A 54 -12.41 3.22 4.95
CA ARG A 54 -11.78 3.71 3.72
C ARG A 54 -12.05 5.20 3.58
N LEU A 55 -11.01 5.93 3.23
CA LEU A 55 -11.08 7.35 2.91
C LEU A 55 -10.38 7.58 1.57
N ASP A 56 -11.17 7.79 0.52
CA ASP A 56 -10.67 8.25 -0.78
C ASP A 56 -10.54 9.77 -0.75
N LEU A 57 -9.41 10.28 -1.24
CA LEU A 57 -9.07 11.69 -1.27
C LEU A 57 -8.64 12.09 -2.69
N SER A 58 -9.27 13.11 -3.23
CA SER A 58 -8.80 13.81 -4.42
C SER A 58 -7.48 14.53 -4.15
N GLY A 59 -6.72 14.84 -5.21
CA GLY A 59 -5.51 15.64 -5.09
C GLY A 59 -5.75 16.97 -4.38
N GLU A 60 -6.89 17.64 -4.64
CA GLU A 60 -7.23 18.90 -3.97
C GLU A 60 -7.51 18.74 -2.47
N GLU A 61 -8.11 17.62 -2.06
CA GLU A 61 -8.32 17.32 -0.64
C GLU A 61 -6.99 17.07 0.06
N ILE A 62 -6.10 16.29 -0.56
CA ILE A 62 -4.75 16.04 -0.03
C ILE A 62 -4.00 17.36 0.12
N LEU A 63 -3.97 18.21 -0.92
CA LEU A 63 -3.20 19.46 -0.89
C LEU A 63 -3.70 20.47 0.17
N ARG A 64 -4.96 20.35 0.62
CA ARG A 64 -5.52 21.16 1.71
C ARG A 64 -5.11 20.69 3.10
N LEU A 65 -4.61 19.47 3.25
CA LEU A 65 -4.14 18.98 4.55
C LEU A 65 -2.85 19.67 4.98
N SER A 66 -2.67 19.82 6.28
CA SER A 66 -1.45 20.34 6.89
C SER A 66 -0.62 19.20 7.46
N SER A 67 0.70 19.31 7.32
CA SER A 67 1.61 18.36 7.96
C SER A 67 1.47 18.44 9.50
N PRO A 68 1.51 17.31 10.24
CA PRO A 68 1.44 17.34 11.70
C PRO A 68 2.52 18.21 12.36
N ASN A 69 3.68 18.33 11.69
CA ASN A 69 4.86 19.01 12.19
C ASN A 69 5.08 20.41 11.61
N SER A 70 4.20 20.88 10.70
CA SER A 70 4.33 22.17 10.04
C SER A 70 2.97 22.83 9.80
N LYS A 71 2.90 24.15 9.95
CA LYS A 71 1.68 24.91 9.63
C LYS A 71 1.44 25.04 8.12
N SER A 72 2.41 24.67 7.29
CA SER A 72 2.25 24.73 5.83
C SER A 72 1.29 23.65 5.34
N SER A 73 0.46 24.04 4.36
CA SER A 73 -0.37 23.08 3.62
C SER A 73 0.51 22.20 2.73
N LEU A 74 0.03 21.00 2.40
CA LEU A 74 0.70 20.15 1.42
C LEU A 74 0.79 20.81 0.03
N GLY A 75 -0.15 21.70 -0.30
CA GLY A 75 -0.06 22.58 -1.48
C GLY A 75 1.18 23.47 -1.50
N GLU A 76 1.51 24.10 -0.38
CA GLU A 76 2.74 24.90 -0.25
C GLU A 76 4.00 24.02 -0.33
N VAL A 77 3.98 22.87 0.34
CA VAL A 77 5.10 21.91 0.30
C VAL A 77 5.33 21.40 -1.12
N LEU A 78 4.27 21.08 -1.85
CA LEU A 78 4.35 20.67 -3.26
C LEU A 78 4.93 21.79 -4.13
N ALA A 79 4.47 23.03 -3.97
CA ALA A 79 4.99 24.17 -4.73
C ALA A 79 6.50 24.39 -4.51
N LEU A 80 6.95 24.30 -3.25
CA LEU A 80 8.37 24.37 -2.90
C LEU A 80 9.16 23.19 -3.49
N THR A 81 8.56 22.00 -3.49
CA THR A 81 9.17 20.79 -4.05
C THR A 81 9.36 20.90 -5.56
N ILE A 82 8.34 21.38 -6.29
CA ILE A 82 8.42 21.66 -7.73
C ILE A 82 9.55 22.66 -8.01
N GLY A 83 9.64 23.74 -7.24
CA GLY A 83 10.71 24.74 -7.39
C GLY A 83 12.12 24.18 -7.16
N ARG A 84 12.27 23.18 -6.28
CA ARG A 84 13.56 22.51 -6.01
C ARG A 84 13.91 21.46 -7.05
N LEU A 85 12.92 20.71 -7.53
CA LEU A 85 13.11 19.68 -8.53
C LEU A 85 13.30 20.26 -9.94
N GLY A 86 12.68 21.40 -10.22
CA GLY A 86 12.65 21.98 -11.58
C GLY A 86 11.76 21.20 -12.55
N GLU A 87 10.95 20.27 -12.05
CA GLU A 87 10.07 19.41 -12.84
C GLU A 87 8.62 19.50 -12.34
N ARG A 88 7.68 19.21 -13.23
CA ARG A 88 6.27 19.16 -12.86
C ARG A 88 5.98 17.93 -12.00
N VAL A 89 5.39 18.16 -10.83
CA VAL A 89 4.87 17.13 -9.93
C VAL A 89 3.39 17.41 -9.64
N VAL A 90 2.53 16.38 -9.71
CA VAL A 90 1.09 16.49 -9.47
C VAL A 90 0.64 15.34 -8.58
N ILE A 91 0.10 15.65 -7.40
CA ILE A 91 -0.63 14.69 -6.56
C ILE A 91 -2.03 14.56 -7.14
N GLN A 92 -2.40 13.38 -7.64
CA GLN A 92 -3.65 13.18 -8.38
C GLN A 92 -4.79 12.73 -7.45
N ARG A 93 -4.55 11.69 -6.66
CA ARG A 93 -5.49 11.10 -5.70
C ARG A 93 -4.75 10.20 -4.73
N GLY A 94 -5.42 9.82 -3.65
CA GLY A 94 -4.97 8.77 -2.75
C GLY A 94 -6.13 8.15 -1.99
N CYS A 95 -5.90 6.97 -1.44
CA CYS A 95 -6.81 6.33 -0.51
C CYS A 95 -6.06 5.97 0.77
N TRP A 96 -6.73 6.13 1.89
CA TRP A 96 -6.29 5.67 3.19
C TRP A 96 -7.23 4.57 3.68
N LEU A 97 -6.65 3.47 4.14
CA LEU A 97 -7.35 2.32 4.69
C LEU A 97 -6.96 2.15 6.15
N GLY A 98 -7.95 2.01 7.03
CA GLY A 98 -7.77 1.64 8.43
C GLY A 98 -8.53 0.35 8.72
N VAL A 99 -7.86 -0.65 9.30
CA VAL A 99 -8.47 -1.94 9.65
C VAL A 99 -8.31 -2.26 11.15
N PRO A 100 -9.33 -2.84 11.78
CA PRO A 100 -9.24 -3.29 13.17
C PRO A 100 -8.40 -4.56 13.29
N ALA A 101 -8.05 -4.93 14.53
CA ALA A 101 -7.43 -6.22 14.81
C ALA A 101 -8.25 -7.40 14.24
N GLY A 102 -7.56 -8.41 13.72
CA GLY A 102 -8.18 -9.56 13.04
C GLY A 102 -8.53 -9.31 11.57
N THR A 103 -8.27 -8.11 11.04
CA THR A 103 -8.34 -7.80 9.61
C THR A 103 -6.95 -7.41 9.12
N LEU A 104 -6.59 -7.81 7.90
CA LEU A 104 -5.29 -7.60 7.29
C LEU A 104 -5.44 -6.78 6.00
N ILE A 105 -4.41 -6.00 5.67
CA ILE A 105 -4.29 -5.32 4.38
C ILE A 105 -3.10 -5.95 3.65
N ALA A 106 -3.37 -6.66 2.57
CA ALA A 106 -2.34 -7.14 1.66
C ALA A 106 -2.14 -6.16 0.51
N SER A 107 -0.92 -6.10 -0.02
CA SER A 107 -0.59 -5.20 -1.13
C SER A 107 0.27 -5.88 -2.19
N TYR A 108 0.19 -5.36 -3.42
CA TYR A 108 1.09 -5.72 -4.50
C TYR A 108 1.31 -4.52 -5.42
N VAL A 109 2.55 -4.32 -5.85
CA VAL A 109 2.95 -3.27 -6.78
C VAL A 109 3.66 -3.91 -7.97
N HIS A 110 3.26 -3.53 -9.18
CA HIS A 110 3.83 -4.01 -10.43
C HIS A 110 4.43 -2.88 -11.27
N GLY A 111 5.44 -3.20 -12.07
CA GLY A 111 6.12 -2.23 -12.92
C GLY A 111 6.96 -1.25 -12.13
N ALA A 112 7.78 -1.76 -11.21
CA ALA A 112 8.78 -0.95 -10.52
C ALA A 112 9.72 -0.28 -11.53
N PRO A 113 10.13 0.98 -11.32
CA PRO A 113 11.03 1.65 -12.24
C PRO A 113 12.36 0.87 -12.36
N PRO A 114 13.00 0.84 -13.55
CA PRO A 114 14.23 0.08 -13.78
C PRO A 114 15.33 0.55 -12.84
N THR A 115 15.96 -0.34 -12.06
CA THR A 115 17.07 0.05 -11.15
C THR A 115 18.19 0.72 -11.95
N PRO A 116 18.80 1.81 -11.44
CA PRO A 116 19.91 2.42 -12.16
C PRO A 116 21.05 1.39 -12.27
N PRO A 117 21.80 1.37 -13.38
CA PRO A 117 22.94 0.47 -13.51
C PRO A 117 23.92 0.71 -12.37
N THR A 118 24.34 -0.37 -11.70
CA THR A 118 25.37 -0.29 -10.67
C THR A 118 26.62 0.34 -11.27
N PRO A 119 27.24 1.34 -10.62
CA PRO A 119 28.50 1.88 -11.10
C PRO A 119 29.52 0.74 -11.20
N PRO A 120 30.38 0.73 -12.24
CA PRO A 120 31.38 -0.32 -12.39
C PRO A 120 32.22 -0.38 -11.12
N THR A 121 32.40 -1.59 -10.58
CA THR A 121 33.28 -1.82 -9.44
C THR A 121 34.64 -1.21 -9.77
N PRO A 122 35.18 -0.30 -8.93
CA PRO A 122 36.51 0.24 -9.17
C PRO A 122 37.50 -0.95 -9.28
N PRO A 123 38.47 -0.89 -10.21
CA PRO A 123 39.44 -1.97 -10.35
C PRO A 123 40.11 -2.20 -8.99
N THR A 124 40.20 -3.47 -8.60
CA THR A 124 40.89 -3.87 -7.38
C THR A 124 42.29 -3.23 -7.40
N PRO A 125 42.68 -2.46 -6.37
CA PRO A 125 44.01 -1.89 -6.34
C PRO A 125 45.04 -3.04 -6.41
N PRO A 126 46.16 -2.87 -7.13
CA PRO A 126 47.21 -3.87 -7.12
C PRO A 126 47.66 -4.13 -5.67
N PRO A 127 48.08 -5.36 -5.35
CA PRO A 127 48.57 -5.67 -4.02
C PRO A 127 49.69 -4.69 -3.65
N PRO A 128 49.72 -4.17 -2.40
CA PRO A 128 50.77 -3.26 -1.99
C PRO A 128 52.13 -3.93 -2.18
N THR A 129 53.03 -3.22 -2.87
CA THR A 129 54.45 -3.61 -2.93
C THR A 129 54.99 -3.61 -1.49
N PRO A 130 55.75 -4.63 -1.05
CA PRO A 130 56.28 -4.66 0.31
C PRO A 130 57.25 -3.48 0.52
N THR A 131 56.81 -2.47 1.25
CA THR A 131 57.64 -1.34 1.66
C THR A 131 58.53 -1.77 2.84
N PRO A 132 59.82 -1.39 2.89
CA PRO A 132 60.67 -1.60 4.06
C PRO A 132 60.10 -0.87 5.30
N PRO A 133 60.41 -1.33 6.53
CA PRO A 133 59.79 -0.80 7.74
C PRO A 133 60.20 0.66 8.00
N THR A 134 59.22 1.55 8.00
CA THR A 134 59.36 2.95 8.45
C THR A 134 59.18 3.01 9.98
N PRO A 135 59.95 3.85 10.72
CA PRO A 135 59.82 4.01 12.17
C PRO A 135 58.46 4.60 12.59
N PRO A 136 58.06 4.44 13.87
CA PRO A 136 56.70 4.74 14.31
C PRO A 136 56.42 6.25 14.29
N SER A 137 55.50 6.67 13.43
CA SER A 137 54.86 7.99 13.50
C SER A 137 53.48 7.87 14.14
N THR A 138 53.19 8.85 14.99
CA THR A 138 51.99 9.14 15.80
C THR A 138 50.63 8.65 15.26
N PRO A 139 49.70 8.28 16.17
CA PRO A 139 48.39 7.73 15.77
C PRO A 139 47.54 8.77 15.02
N PRO A 140 46.86 8.39 13.93
CA PRO A 140 45.88 9.27 13.30
C PRO A 140 44.62 9.34 14.18
N THR A 141 44.15 10.57 14.39
CA THR A 141 42.82 10.86 14.95
C THR A 141 41.76 10.25 14.03
N THR A 142 41.05 9.24 14.51
CA THR A 142 39.90 8.66 13.81
C THR A 142 38.77 9.68 13.80
N SER A 143 38.55 10.32 12.66
CA SER A 143 37.27 10.98 12.38
C SER A 143 36.23 9.88 12.15
N PRO A 144 35.10 9.85 12.89
CA PRO A 144 34.09 8.84 12.70
C PRO A 144 33.44 9.06 11.32
N THR A 145 33.54 8.04 10.47
CA THR A 145 32.69 7.88 9.28
C THR A 145 31.23 8.00 9.72
N PRO A 146 30.40 8.86 9.11
CA PRO A 146 28.99 8.88 9.43
C PRO A 146 28.39 7.51 9.09
N PRO A 147 27.58 6.91 9.98
CA PRO A 147 26.89 5.67 9.66
C PRO A 147 25.97 5.89 8.45
N PRO A 148 25.71 4.85 7.63
CA PRO A 148 24.65 4.92 6.63
C PRO A 148 23.35 5.33 7.32
N PRO A 149 22.46 6.10 6.65
CA PRO A 149 21.22 6.54 7.26
C PRO A 149 20.48 5.31 7.77
N HIS A 150 20.37 5.23 9.10
CA HIS A 150 19.53 4.26 9.77
C HIS A 150 18.12 4.47 9.22
N ALA A 151 17.63 3.51 8.45
CA ALA A 151 16.20 3.34 8.28
C ALA A 151 15.65 3.14 9.69
N GLY A 152 15.00 4.18 10.23
CA GLY A 152 14.13 4.02 11.39
C GLY A 152 13.00 3.03 11.07
N PRO A 153 12.06 2.79 11.99
CA PRO A 153 10.83 2.08 11.67
C PRO A 153 9.99 2.95 10.73
N GLY A 154 10.44 3.06 9.48
CA GLY A 154 9.92 3.94 8.45
C GLY A 154 8.93 3.16 7.60
N ALA A 155 7.79 3.78 7.35
CA ALA A 155 6.81 3.27 6.41
C ALA A 155 7.50 2.82 5.11
N VAL A 156 7.30 1.56 4.72
CA VAL A 156 7.86 1.02 3.48
C VAL A 156 7.10 1.65 2.32
N THR A 157 7.77 2.50 1.54
CA THR A 157 7.19 3.11 0.34
C THR A 157 7.49 2.23 -0.87
N LEU A 158 6.45 1.71 -1.51
CA LEU A 158 6.54 0.94 -2.75
C LEU A 158 6.10 1.79 -3.94
N LEU A 159 6.87 1.76 -5.03
CA LEU A 159 6.61 2.52 -6.25
C LEU A 159 6.48 1.58 -7.45
N GLY A 160 5.47 1.82 -8.29
CA GLY A 160 5.29 1.09 -9.55
C GLY A 160 4.16 1.66 -10.39
N LYS A 161 4.02 1.12 -11.61
CA LYS A 161 2.97 1.51 -12.55
C LYS A 161 1.58 1.06 -12.09
N PHE A 162 1.46 -0.10 -11.47
CA PHE A 162 0.19 -0.61 -10.95
C PHE A 162 0.34 -0.94 -9.48
N ALA A 163 -0.71 -0.72 -8.71
CA ALA A 163 -0.77 -1.11 -7.31
C ALA A 163 -2.17 -1.62 -6.96
N ALA A 164 -2.23 -2.62 -6.07
CA ALA A 164 -3.46 -3.06 -5.46
C ALA A 164 -3.31 -3.20 -3.94
N LEU A 165 -4.37 -2.84 -3.22
CA LEU A 165 -4.61 -3.18 -1.82
C LEU A 165 -5.79 -4.14 -1.75
N VAL A 166 -5.71 -5.14 -0.89
CA VAL A 166 -6.79 -6.11 -0.65
C VAL A 166 -6.98 -6.25 0.85
N VAL A 167 -8.21 -6.02 1.31
CA VAL A 167 -8.59 -6.08 2.72
C VAL A 167 -9.19 -7.46 3.01
N LEU A 168 -8.62 -8.17 3.96
CA LEU A 168 -8.90 -9.60 4.18
C LEU A 168 -9.15 -9.87 5.66
N ARG A 169 -9.97 -10.87 5.94
CA ARG A 169 -10.22 -11.38 7.28
C ARG A 169 -10.10 -12.90 7.26
N PRO A 170 -9.28 -13.50 8.14
CA PRO A 170 -9.31 -14.95 8.35
C PRO A 170 -10.68 -15.37 8.89
N GLN A 171 -11.28 -16.44 8.37
CA GLN A 171 -12.47 -17.02 8.98
C GLN A 171 -12.05 -17.96 10.12
N PRO A 172 -12.67 -17.87 11.31
CA PRO A 172 -12.40 -18.81 12.39
C PRO A 172 -12.69 -20.24 11.93
N LEU A 173 -11.67 -21.10 11.91
CA LEU A 173 -11.85 -22.55 11.82
C LEU A 173 -12.46 -23.02 13.15
N GLU A 174 -13.58 -23.74 13.12
CA GLU A 174 -14.18 -24.31 14.34
C GLU A 174 -13.24 -25.37 14.94
N VAL A 175 -12.39 -24.97 15.89
CA VAL A 175 -11.52 -25.89 16.64
C VAL A 175 -12.25 -26.34 17.90
N SER A 176 -12.48 -27.65 18.02
CA SER A 176 -13.05 -28.28 19.22
C SER A 176 -12.02 -28.24 20.35
N ARG A 177 -12.29 -27.37 21.31
CA ARG A 177 -11.41 -26.91 22.40
C ARG A 177 -10.97 -28.03 23.34
N GLY A 178 -9.69 -28.03 23.71
CA GLY A 178 -9.08 -29.12 24.48
C GLY A 178 -7.69 -28.83 25.05
N GLY A 179 -7.52 -27.74 25.82
CA GLY A 179 -6.58 -27.61 26.95
C GLY A 179 -5.07 -27.63 26.65
N VAL A 180 -4.36 -26.67 27.23
CA VAL A 180 -2.96 -26.23 26.94
C VAL A 180 -2.88 -25.34 25.68
N GLU A 181 -3.68 -24.27 25.66
CA GLU A 181 -4.03 -23.58 24.41
C GLU A 181 -3.22 -22.30 24.12
N GLU A 182 -2.81 -21.48 25.09
CA GLU A 182 -2.39 -20.08 24.80
C GLU A 182 -1.11 -19.94 23.94
N ALA A 183 -0.04 -20.69 24.22
CA ALA A 183 1.21 -20.60 23.44
C ALA A 183 1.13 -21.32 22.09
N VAL A 184 0.35 -22.41 22.02
CA VAL A 184 0.11 -23.15 20.78
C VAL A 184 -0.82 -22.35 19.87
N GLU A 185 -1.87 -21.75 20.43
CA GLU A 185 -2.81 -20.84 19.77
C GLU A 185 -2.10 -19.58 19.23
N ALA A 186 -1.11 -19.04 19.96
CA ALA A 186 -0.31 -17.92 19.48
C ALA A 186 0.58 -18.29 18.28
N VAL A 187 1.19 -19.48 18.27
CA VAL A 187 2.00 -19.95 17.14
C VAL A 187 1.12 -20.29 15.94
N GLU A 188 0.00 -20.99 16.14
CA GLU A 188 -0.99 -21.27 15.09
C GLU A 188 -1.58 -19.98 14.51
N ALA A 189 -1.82 -18.95 15.35
CA ALA A 189 -2.28 -17.65 14.90
C ALA A 189 -1.23 -16.94 14.04
N VAL A 190 0.06 -17.04 14.37
CA VAL A 190 1.15 -16.46 13.55
C VAL A 190 1.26 -17.18 12.21
N GLU A 191 1.26 -18.52 12.18
CA GLU A 191 1.27 -19.28 10.92
C GLU A 191 0.04 -19.02 10.06
N ALA A 192 -1.14 -18.90 10.68
CA ALA A 192 -2.37 -18.52 10.00
C ALA A 192 -2.28 -17.11 9.40
N VAL A 193 -1.69 -16.15 10.11
CA VAL A 193 -1.46 -14.79 9.61
C VAL A 193 -0.52 -14.82 8.39
N GLU A 194 0.62 -15.51 8.45
CA GLU A 194 1.54 -15.62 7.30
C GLU A 194 0.86 -16.29 6.08
N ALA A 195 0.05 -17.32 6.31
CA ALA A 195 -0.72 -17.97 5.25
C ALA A 195 -1.74 -17.02 4.62
N VAL A 196 -2.42 -16.20 5.43
CA VAL A 196 -3.39 -15.20 4.95
C VAL A 196 -2.68 -14.07 4.20
N GLU A 197 -1.50 -13.65 4.64
CA GLU A 197 -0.67 -12.65 3.94
C GLU A 197 -0.22 -13.16 2.55
N GLU A 198 0.18 -14.43 2.44
CA GLU A 198 0.51 -15.05 1.15
C GLU A 198 -0.71 -15.07 0.22
N VAL A 199 -1.87 -15.50 0.72
CA VAL A 199 -3.13 -15.47 -0.04
C VAL A 199 -3.45 -14.05 -0.48
N GLY A 200 -3.31 -13.09 0.42
CA GLY A 200 -3.61 -11.69 0.15
C GLY A 200 -2.71 -11.06 -0.90
N ARG A 201 -1.40 -11.34 -0.85
CA ARG A 201 -0.48 -10.87 -1.90
C ARG A 201 -0.80 -11.48 -3.26
N ARG A 202 -1.17 -12.76 -3.34
CA ARG A 202 -1.59 -13.39 -4.60
C ARG A 202 -2.91 -12.82 -5.11
N LEU A 203 -3.83 -12.46 -4.22
CA LEU A 203 -5.06 -11.75 -4.58
C LEU A 203 -4.76 -10.34 -5.09
N ALA A 204 -3.85 -9.61 -4.45
CA ALA A 204 -3.43 -8.30 -4.95
C ALA A 204 -2.77 -8.38 -6.34
N GLN A 205 -1.98 -9.43 -6.61
CA GLN A 205 -1.48 -9.73 -7.95
C GLN A 205 -2.61 -10.01 -8.95
N HIS A 206 -3.60 -10.81 -8.55
CA HIS A 206 -4.78 -11.06 -9.35
C HIS A 206 -5.56 -9.77 -9.65
N VAL A 207 -5.80 -8.92 -8.66
CA VAL A 207 -6.47 -7.61 -8.86
C VAL A 207 -5.69 -6.73 -9.85
N VAL A 208 -4.36 -6.67 -9.73
CA VAL A 208 -3.53 -5.93 -10.71
C VAL A 208 -3.69 -6.50 -12.12
N GLY A 209 -3.61 -7.82 -12.28
CA GLY A 209 -3.58 -8.50 -13.57
C GLY A 209 -4.94 -8.68 -14.26
N MET A 210 -6.00 -8.90 -13.49
CA MET A 210 -7.36 -9.19 -13.98
C MET A 210 -8.31 -7.99 -13.88
N ALA A 211 -7.88 -6.90 -13.22
CA ALA A 211 -8.57 -5.62 -13.15
C ALA A 211 -10.09 -5.71 -12.89
N PRO A 212 -10.53 -6.42 -11.81
CA PRO A 212 -11.94 -6.43 -11.42
C PRO A 212 -12.44 -5.02 -11.12
N LEU A 213 -13.75 -4.81 -11.34
CA LEU A 213 -14.43 -3.54 -11.07
C LEU A 213 -15.29 -3.57 -9.81
N SER A 214 -15.68 -4.77 -9.34
CA SER A 214 -16.46 -4.95 -8.12
C SER A 214 -16.10 -6.27 -7.43
N LEU A 215 -16.52 -6.43 -6.17
CA LEU A 215 -16.30 -7.70 -5.45
C LEU A 215 -17.14 -8.85 -6.04
N GLY A 216 -18.37 -8.59 -6.48
CA GLY A 216 -19.34 -9.63 -6.81
C GLY A 216 -20.11 -10.18 -5.59
N ALA A 217 -21.07 -11.06 -5.83
CA ALA A 217 -22.08 -11.42 -4.83
C ALA A 217 -21.56 -12.33 -3.68
N ARG A 218 -21.06 -11.71 -2.61
CA ARG A 218 -21.64 -11.84 -1.25
C ARG A 218 -21.26 -10.64 -0.40
N ARG A 219 -22.30 -9.93 0.04
CA ARG A 219 -22.24 -8.66 0.78
C ARG A 219 -21.72 -8.91 2.20
N ALA A 220 -20.43 -8.70 2.44
CA ALA A 220 -19.90 -8.60 3.80
C ALA A 220 -20.35 -7.27 4.44
N ALA A 221 -20.76 -7.35 5.70
CA ALA A 221 -21.54 -6.34 6.40
C ALA A 221 -20.81 -4.99 6.63
N ALA A 222 -21.58 -3.91 6.49
CA ALA A 222 -21.35 -2.56 7.03
C ALA A 222 -20.10 -1.82 6.52
N VAL A 223 -20.12 -1.43 5.24
CA VAL A 223 -19.40 -0.22 4.81
C VAL A 223 -20.37 0.96 5.01
N VAL A 224 -20.07 1.84 5.97
CA VAL A 224 -20.67 3.18 6.00
C VAL A 224 -19.86 4.03 5.04
N GLU A 225 -20.23 3.99 3.77
CA GLU A 225 -19.77 5.01 2.82
C GLU A 225 -20.42 6.33 3.23
N ARG A 226 -19.59 7.29 3.65
CA ARG A 226 -20.08 8.61 4.03
C ARG A 226 -20.12 9.48 2.79
N GLU A 227 -21.06 9.20 1.89
CA GLU A 227 -21.37 10.08 0.77
C GLU A 227 -22.46 11.09 1.14
N GLY A 228 -22.25 12.33 0.70
CA GLY A 228 -23.24 13.39 0.79
C GLY A 228 -24.43 13.15 -0.14
N GLY A 229 -25.60 13.02 0.47
CA GLY A 229 -26.97 13.11 -0.07
C GLY A 229 -27.24 13.21 -1.58
N GLY A 230 -28.03 12.26 -2.08
CA GLY A 230 -28.86 12.39 -3.29
C GLY A 230 -29.52 11.08 -3.68
N GLY A 231 -30.82 10.92 -3.41
CA GLY A 231 -31.57 9.68 -3.71
C GLY A 231 -32.02 9.55 -5.17
N GLY A 232 -32.22 8.31 -5.61
CA GLY A 232 -32.94 7.99 -6.84
C GLY A 232 -32.80 6.51 -7.23
N GLY A 233 -33.88 5.75 -7.14
CA GLY A 233 -33.92 4.33 -7.50
C GLY A 233 -34.20 4.06 -8.99
N GLY A 234 -33.97 2.81 -9.38
CA GLY A 234 -34.32 2.19 -10.67
C GLY A 234 -33.18 1.23 -11.06
N GLY A 235 -33.34 -0.06 -11.28
CA GLY A 235 -34.51 -0.81 -11.74
C GLY A 235 -34.21 -1.42 -13.10
N GLY A 236 -33.62 -2.61 -13.11
CA GLY A 236 -33.72 -3.64 -14.17
C GLY A 236 -33.08 -3.35 -15.54
N GLY A 237 -32.26 -4.30 -16.02
CA GLY A 237 -31.90 -4.39 -17.42
C GLY A 237 -30.90 -5.49 -17.69
N GLY A 238 -31.39 -6.68 -18.04
CA GLY A 238 -30.56 -7.72 -18.66
C GLY A 238 -30.04 -7.24 -20.01
N GLY A 239 -28.77 -7.54 -20.30
CA GLY A 239 -28.10 -7.19 -21.54
C GLY A 239 -27.10 -8.27 -21.91
N ASP A 240 -27.51 -9.07 -22.89
CA ASP A 240 -26.75 -9.75 -23.94
C ASP A 240 -25.24 -9.97 -23.76
N GLY A 241 -24.87 -11.25 -23.77
CA GLY A 241 -23.49 -11.73 -23.72
C GLY A 241 -22.63 -11.23 -24.88
N ASP A 242 -21.80 -10.25 -24.58
CA ASP A 242 -20.49 -10.09 -25.18
C ASP A 242 -19.49 -10.93 -24.36
N GLY A 243 -18.46 -11.50 -24.98
CA GLY A 243 -17.41 -12.27 -24.30
C GLY A 243 -16.50 -11.40 -23.42
N GLY A 244 -17.06 -10.41 -22.72
CA GLY A 244 -16.39 -9.49 -21.83
C GLY A 244 -15.73 -10.25 -20.69
N ALA A 245 -14.51 -9.83 -20.34
CA ALA A 245 -13.84 -10.33 -19.16
C ALA A 245 -14.75 -10.09 -17.95
N GLU A 246 -14.95 -11.14 -17.14
CA GLU A 246 -15.74 -11.08 -15.92
C GLU A 246 -15.27 -9.91 -15.04
N THR A 247 -16.18 -9.01 -14.65
CA THR A 247 -15.81 -7.79 -13.91
C THR A 247 -15.94 -7.95 -12.39
N GLU A 248 -16.65 -8.98 -11.94
CA GLU A 248 -16.82 -9.30 -10.53
C GLU A 248 -15.68 -10.19 -10.04
N LEU A 249 -14.91 -9.70 -9.05
CA LEU A 249 -13.74 -10.40 -8.52
C LEU A 249 -14.06 -11.84 -8.09
N MET A 250 -15.16 -12.08 -7.37
CA MET A 250 -15.54 -13.42 -6.91
C MET A 250 -15.75 -14.42 -8.05
N SER A 251 -16.27 -13.95 -9.17
CA SER A 251 -16.62 -14.75 -10.34
C SER A 251 -15.43 -14.96 -11.30
N GLN A 252 -14.38 -14.14 -11.18
CA GLN A 252 -13.20 -14.23 -12.04
C GLN A 252 -12.44 -15.56 -11.86
N PRO A 253 -11.89 -16.14 -12.94
CA PRO A 253 -10.99 -17.28 -12.86
C PRO A 253 -9.69 -16.85 -12.16
N TYR A 254 -9.23 -17.63 -11.20
CA TYR A 254 -8.06 -17.28 -10.39
C TYR A 254 -6.78 -17.22 -11.24
N LEU A 255 -5.99 -16.15 -11.08
CA LEU A 255 -4.88 -15.82 -11.99
C LEU A 255 -3.83 -16.95 -12.07
N LEU A 256 -3.52 -17.57 -10.93
CA LEU A 256 -2.50 -18.61 -10.84
C LEU A 256 -3.03 -20.02 -11.11
N ASP A 257 -4.36 -20.19 -11.09
CA ASP A 257 -5.04 -21.45 -11.40
C ASP A 257 -6.43 -21.15 -11.99
N PRO A 258 -6.53 -20.97 -13.32
CA PRO A 258 -7.78 -20.62 -13.97
C PRO A 258 -8.88 -21.69 -13.91
N ALA A 259 -8.58 -22.89 -13.37
CA ALA A 259 -9.57 -23.95 -13.20
C ALA A 259 -10.56 -23.68 -12.05
N ILE A 260 -10.26 -22.72 -11.17
CA ILE A 260 -11.11 -22.33 -10.05
C ILE A 260 -11.40 -20.83 -10.10
N SER A 261 -12.53 -20.40 -9.52
CA SER A 261 -12.81 -18.98 -9.31
C SER A 261 -12.05 -18.43 -8.09
N VAL A 262 -11.98 -17.10 -7.98
CA VAL A 262 -11.47 -16.43 -6.78
C VAL A 262 -12.31 -16.80 -5.55
N GLU A 263 -13.64 -16.87 -5.66
CA GLU A 263 -14.50 -17.29 -4.56
C GLU A 263 -14.12 -18.69 -4.05
N GLN A 264 -13.93 -19.65 -4.96
CA GLN A 264 -13.54 -21.00 -4.59
C GLN A 264 -12.14 -21.06 -3.98
N LYS A 265 -11.21 -20.23 -4.49
CA LYS A 265 -9.89 -20.08 -3.88
C LYS A 265 -9.98 -19.58 -2.43
N LEU A 266 -10.76 -18.53 -2.18
CA LEU A 266 -10.96 -17.92 -0.86
C LEU A 266 -11.60 -18.91 0.12
N HIS A 267 -12.65 -19.63 -0.32
CA HIS A 267 -13.31 -20.67 0.45
C HIS A 267 -12.32 -21.77 0.87
N ASN A 268 -11.49 -22.25 -0.05
CA ASN A 268 -10.50 -23.31 0.23
C ASN A 268 -9.40 -22.86 1.20
N THR A 269 -9.15 -21.56 1.31
CA THR A 269 -8.15 -21.00 2.22
C THR A 269 -8.75 -20.50 3.54
N GLY A 270 -10.07 -20.51 3.71
CA GLY A 270 -10.72 -19.95 4.89
C GLY A 270 -10.51 -18.45 5.05
N VAL A 271 -10.43 -17.70 3.95
CA VAL A 271 -10.21 -16.25 3.96
C VAL A 271 -11.43 -15.56 3.37
N GLU A 272 -11.89 -14.51 4.05
CA GLU A 272 -12.90 -13.58 3.55
C GLU A 272 -12.19 -12.33 3.01
N ILE A 273 -12.66 -11.84 1.86
CA ILE A 273 -12.27 -10.54 1.33
C ILE A 273 -13.34 -9.51 1.65
N ILE A 274 -12.91 -8.34 2.14
CA ILE A 274 -13.78 -7.25 2.56
C ILE A 274 -13.85 -6.16 1.49
N ASP A 275 -12.70 -5.75 0.93
CA ASP A 275 -12.61 -4.73 -0.11
C ASP A 275 -11.29 -4.87 -0.90
N PHE A 276 -11.20 -4.20 -2.05
CA PHE A 276 -9.95 -3.98 -2.76
C PHE A 276 -9.86 -2.57 -3.37
N VAL A 277 -8.63 -2.10 -3.55
CA VAL A 277 -8.32 -0.87 -4.28
C VAL A 277 -7.30 -1.19 -5.35
N ARG A 278 -7.47 -0.67 -6.56
CA ARG A 278 -6.50 -0.81 -7.66
C ARG A 278 -6.23 0.54 -8.30
N TYR A 279 -4.97 0.99 -8.32
CA TYR A 279 -4.54 2.16 -9.09
C TYR A 279 -3.61 1.77 -10.23
N GLU A 280 -3.71 2.52 -11.33
CA GLU A 280 -2.80 2.48 -12.46
C GLU A 280 -2.24 3.89 -12.74
N SER A 281 -0.92 3.99 -12.86
CA SER A 281 -0.23 5.24 -13.20
C SER A 281 -0.61 5.69 -14.63
N GLY A 282 -1.01 6.95 -14.76
CA GLY A 282 -1.45 7.54 -16.03
C GLY A 282 -2.94 7.40 -16.33
N GLU A 283 -3.70 6.68 -15.51
CA GLU A 283 -5.16 6.66 -15.61
C GLU A 283 -5.74 8.04 -15.26
N THR A 284 -6.42 8.66 -16.21
CA THR A 284 -7.28 9.83 -15.94
C THR A 284 -8.62 9.30 -15.45
N LEU A 285 -9.12 9.82 -14.31
CA LEU A 285 -10.47 9.53 -13.82
C LEU A 285 -11.49 9.89 -14.91
N THR A 286 -11.90 8.92 -15.73
CA THR A 286 -13.04 9.08 -16.62
C THR A 286 -14.28 9.13 -15.73
N SER A 287 -15.13 10.14 -15.90
CA SER A 287 -16.32 10.42 -15.09
C SER A 287 -17.44 9.36 -15.14
N SER A 288 -17.11 8.07 -15.19
CA SER A 288 -18.04 6.94 -15.29
C SER A 288 -17.76 5.83 -14.26
N GLN A 289 -16.94 6.09 -13.24
CA GLN A 289 -16.93 5.29 -12.01
C GLN A 289 -17.43 6.16 -10.86
N SER A 290 -18.75 6.34 -10.83
CA SER A 290 -19.50 6.57 -9.61
C SER A 290 -20.09 5.22 -9.19
N PRO A 291 -20.17 4.91 -7.88
CA PRO A 291 -20.73 3.65 -7.39
C PRO A 291 -22.17 3.40 -7.86
#